data_AF-A0A653R3P4-F1
#
_entry.id   AF-A0A653R3P4-F1
#
_cell.length_a   1.000
_cell.length_b   1.000
_cell.length_c   1.000
_cell.angle_alpha   90.00
_cell.angle_beta   90.00
_cell.angle_gamma   90.00
#
_symmetry.space_group_name_H-M   'P 1'
#
loop_
_entity.id
_entity.type
_entity.pdbx_description
1 polymer ?
#
loop_
_entity_poly.entity_id
_entity_poly.type
_entity_poly.pdbx_seq_one_letter_code
_entity_poly.pdbx_strand_id
1 'polypeptide(L)'
;MWEKIESFLFDILGLLVPGIVLILGVAFSYFSLISSDSWYYLTQKVNNESIIVINHISILLERFNGGNFLIIIIFLILLGYLLGHIVKVFSKIYYGACIIIFDNGIIELLKYIWASIKKSVKDTFRDYKQFIDSRPFFEQRYKLKKMLKFENKFFKVTFIFVRNIFKFISEIFSEALTFKVDSYEPANEKLVSEVVGLINQKYEVDFPKKWYSVYKLSKTIITHENLKSLGDTFLAKYNLYRSLSFISFLNIVLTCVLYFFLSEYLNPYANILGPLLLIIHLLFLFTFHEKYKRYFKLCGNETLIALFYFFKKQQ
;
A
#
# COMPACT_ATOMS: atom_id res chain seq x y z
N MET A 1 20.99 21.91 -16.80
CA MET A 1 21.66 21.94 -15.47
C MET A 1 20.62 21.91 -14.35
N TRP A 2 19.63 22.80 -14.38
CA TRP A 2 18.52 22.82 -13.42
C TRP A 2 17.77 21.48 -13.28
N GLU A 3 17.38 20.86 -14.40
CA GLU A 3 16.68 19.55 -14.39
C GLU A 3 17.51 18.43 -13.73
N LYS A 4 18.84 18.47 -13.83
CA LYS A 4 19.72 17.50 -13.17
C LYS A 4 19.79 17.72 -11.66
N ILE A 5 19.79 18.98 -11.23
CA ILE A 5 19.76 19.35 -9.81
C ILE A 5 18.39 18.96 -9.21
N GLU A 6 17.31 19.23 -9.92
CA GLU A 6 15.95 18.85 -9.52
C GLU A 6 15.82 17.33 -9.38
N SER A 7 16.28 16.55 -10.36
CA SER A 7 16.28 15.08 -10.27
C SER A 7 17.12 14.58 -9.08
N PHE A 8 18.29 15.18 -8.84
CA PHE A 8 19.13 14.82 -7.70
C PHE A 8 18.46 15.14 -6.35
N LEU A 9 17.82 16.30 -6.25
CA LEU A 9 17.04 16.69 -5.07
C LEU A 9 15.86 15.74 -4.85
N PHE A 10 15.14 15.35 -5.89
CA PHE A 10 14.06 14.36 -5.77
C PHE A 10 14.55 12.99 -5.31
N ASP A 11 15.71 12.54 -5.78
CA ASP A 11 16.31 11.28 -5.32
C ASP A 11 16.72 11.35 -3.84
N ILE A 12 17.33 12.45 -3.40
CA ILE A 12 17.67 12.66 -1.98
C ILE A 12 16.41 12.74 -1.13
N LEU A 13 15.42 13.54 -1.53
CA LEU A 13 14.17 13.70 -0.79
C LEU A 13 13.39 12.38 -0.72
N GLY A 14 13.43 11.57 -1.78
CA GLY A 14 12.83 10.24 -1.83
C GLY A 14 13.44 9.24 -0.84
N LEU A 15 14.60 9.55 -0.25
CA LEU A 15 15.25 8.77 0.80
C LEU A 15 15.13 9.45 2.16
N LEU A 16 15.49 10.73 2.24
CA LEU A 16 15.50 11.51 3.46
C LEU A 16 14.10 11.61 4.09
N VAL A 17 13.07 11.89 3.29
CA VAL A 17 11.69 12.07 3.80
C VAL A 17 11.18 10.80 4.46
N PRO A 18 11.21 9.60 3.82
CA PRO A 18 10.84 8.36 4.50
C PRO A 18 11.59 8.12 5.82
N GLY A 19 12.90 8.38 5.87
CA GLY A 19 13.66 8.16 7.09
C GLY A 19 13.29 9.13 8.22
N ILE A 20 13.10 10.41 7.92
CA ILE A 20 12.59 11.39 8.90
C ILE A 20 11.19 10.99 9.37
N VAL A 21 10.30 10.58 8.45
CA VAL A 21 8.95 10.13 8.80
C VAL A 21 8.98 8.87 9.66
N LEU A 22 9.92 7.94 9.43
CA LEU A 22 10.13 6.79 10.30
C LEU A 22 10.52 7.23 11.71
N ILE A 23 11.55 8.08 11.84
CA ILE A 23 12.02 8.57 13.16
C ILE A 23 10.85 9.23 13.89
N LEU A 24 10.19 10.20 13.26
CA LEU A 24 9.11 10.96 13.88
C LEU A 24 7.89 10.08 14.18
N GLY A 25 7.50 9.20 13.25
CA GLY A 25 6.33 8.34 13.41
C GLY A 25 6.51 7.30 14.52
N VAL A 26 7.68 6.64 14.56
CA VAL A 26 8.02 5.67 15.60
C VAL A 26 8.15 6.36 16.95
N ALA A 27 8.89 7.47 17.02
CA ALA A 27 9.03 8.24 18.26
C ALA A 27 7.66 8.70 18.75
N PHE A 28 6.83 9.30 17.89
CA PHE A 28 5.50 9.76 18.25
C PHE A 28 4.61 8.62 18.76
N SER A 29 4.56 7.48 18.06
CA SER A 29 3.73 6.33 18.46
C SER A 29 4.22 5.71 19.78
N TYR A 30 5.53 5.66 19.99
CA TYR A 30 6.15 5.12 21.20
C TYR A 30 5.91 6.04 22.41
N PHE A 31 6.26 7.33 22.29
CA PHE A 31 6.13 8.30 23.39
C PHE A 31 4.68 8.65 23.73
N SER A 32 3.74 8.53 22.79
CA SER A 32 2.32 8.76 23.09
C SER A 32 1.67 7.60 23.84
N LEU A 33 2.26 6.40 23.83
CA LEU A 33 1.67 5.20 24.42
C LEU A 33 2.32 4.79 25.75
N ILE A 34 3.62 4.99 25.90
CA ILE A 34 4.35 4.59 27.11
C ILE A 34 4.21 5.66 28.20
N SER A 35 4.11 5.23 29.46
CA SER A 35 4.06 6.14 30.60
C SER A 35 5.44 6.73 30.94
N SER A 36 5.46 7.98 31.43
CA SER A 36 6.69 8.63 31.91
C SER A 36 7.35 7.86 33.04
N ASP A 37 6.56 7.21 33.90
CA ASP A 37 7.07 6.45 35.04
C ASP A 37 7.70 5.12 34.58
N SER A 38 7.15 4.50 33.54
CA SER A 38 7.77 3.34 32.90
C SER A 38 9.08 3.69 32.23
N TRP A 39 9.21 4.90 31.69
CA TRP A 39 10.47 5.41 31.16
C TRP A 39 11.54 5.48 32.25
N TYR A 40 11.19 6.05 33.42
CA TYR A 40 12.07 6.08 34.57
C TYR A 40 12.45 4.68 35.07
N TYR A 41 11.50 3.75 35.10
CA TYR A 41 11.77 2.37 35.51
C TYR A 41 12.65 1.61 34.50
N LEU A 42 12.43 1.80 33.20
CA LEU A 42 13.27 1.26 32.13
C LEU A 42 14.70 1.80 32.22
N THR A 43 14.89 3.10 32.43
CA THR A 43 16.23 3.69 32.56
C THR A 43 16.94 3.26 33.83
N GLN A 44 16.21 2.94 34.92
CA GLN A 44 16.81 2.40 36.14
C GLN A 44 17.17 0.92 36.07
N LYS A 45 16.39 0.10 35.34
CA LYS A 45 16.64 -1.35 35.19
C LYS A 45 17.77 -1.66 34.20
N VAL A 46 18.09 -0.67 33.38
CA VAL A 46 19.19 -0.68 32.42
C VAL A 46 20.49 -0.45 33.21
N ASN A 47 21.23 -1.56 33.41
CA ASN A 47 22.40 -1.78 34.29
C ASN A 47 23.35 -0.57 34.42
N ASN A 48 24.10 -0.45 35.54
CA ASN A 48 25.02 0.68 35.82
C ASN A 48 25.96 1.09 34.65
N GLU A 49 26.27 0.17 33.73
CA GLU A 49 27.06 0.45 32.51
C GLU A 49 26.32 1.28 31.45
N SER A 50 25.00 1.28 31.48
CA SER A 50 24.12 2.02 30.57
C SER A 50 23.74 3.40 31.11
N ILE A 51 23.78 3.56 32.45
CA ILE A 51 23.78 4.87 33.11
C ILE A 51 24.98 5.69 32.62
N ILE A 52 26.10 5.07 32.26
CA ILE A 52 27.25 5.76 31.64
C ILE A 52 26.86 6.33 30.27
N VAL A 53 26.11 5.59 29.45
CA VAL A 53 25.65 6.05 28.13
C VAL A 53 24.63 7.17 28.28
N ILE A 54 23.65 7.02 29.17
CA ILE A 54 22.64 8.07 29.44
C ILE A 54 23.29 9.31 30.05
N ASN A 55 24.24 9.16 30.98
CA ASN A 55 25.02 10.27 31.52
C ASN A 55 25.95 10.90 30.48
N HIS A 56 26.52 10.12 29.56
CA HIS A 56 27.30 10.68 28.45
C HIS A 56 26.40 11.43 27.48
N ILE A 57 25.20 10.94 27.19
CA ILE A 57 24.20 11.63 26.36
C ILE A 57 23.69 12.88 27.08
N SER A 58 23.44 12.84 28.39
CA SER A 58 22.98 14.00 29.16
C SER A 58 24.07 15.06 29.34
N ILE A 59 25.32 14.66 29.59
CA ILE A 59 26.49 15.56 29.61
C ILE A 59 26.75 16.12 28.22
N LEU A 60 26.58 15.32 27.17
CA LEU A 60 26.61 15.81 25.80
C LEU A 60 25.54 16.88 25.65
N LEU A 61 24.26 16.58 25.92
CA LEU A 61 23.09 17.48 25.86
C LEU A 61 23.26 18.78 26.68
N GLU A 62 23.77 18.71 27.90
CA GLU A 62 24.08 19.89 28.73
C GLU A 62 25.23 20.73 28.17
N ARG A 63 26.19 20.11 27.47
CA ARG A 63 27.25 20.81 26.73
C ARG A 63 26.78 21.37 25.38
N PHE A 64 25.55 21.11 24.94
CA PHE A 64 24.95 21.76 23.75
C PHE A 64 24.46 23.17 24.11
N ASN A 65 25.39 24.10 24.37
CA ASN A 65 25.12 25.51 24.13
C ASN A 65 24.82 25.71 22.63
N GLY A 66 23.90 26.62 22.29
CA GLY A 66 23.21 26.73 20.98
C GLY A 66 24.05 26.65 19.68
N GLY A 67 25.38 26.72 19.72
CA GLY A 67 26.27 26.44 18.58
C GLY A 67 26.28 24.98 18.12
N ASN A 68 25.95 24.02 18.99
CA ASN A 68 25.95 22.60 18.64
C ASN A 68 24.59 22.10 18.09
N PHE A 69 23.54 22.93 18.09
CA PHE A 69 22.21 22.58 17.54
C PHE A 69 22.28 22.20 16.05
N LEU A 70 23.15 22.87 15.29
CA LEU A 70 23.40 22.56 13.88
C LEU A 70 23.99 21.15 13.69
N ILE A 71 24.84 20.69 14.62
CA ILE A 71 25.41 19.33 14.58
C ILE A 71 24.31 18.29 14.80
N ILE A 72 23.36 18.53 15.71
CA ILE A 72 22.20 17.65 15.92
C ILE A 72 21.34 17.58 14.66
N ILE A 73 21.06 18.72 14.03
CA ILE A 73 20.28 18.75 12.78
C ILE A 73 20.99 17.95 11.70
N ILE A 74 22.30 18.17 11.49
CA ILE A 74 23.09 17.42 10.49
C ILE A 74 23.06 15.93 10.80
N PHE A 75 23.23 15.54 12.07
CA PHE A 75 23.16 14.15 12.50
C PHE A 75 21.79 13.53 12.20
N LEU A 76 20.69 14.23 12.51
CA LEU A 76 19.33 13.78 12.21
C LEU A 76 19.07 13.66 10.71
N ILE A 77 19.61 14.57 9.89
CA ILE A 77 19.52 14.49 8.43
C ILE A 77 20.27 13.26 7.92
N LEU A 78 21.50 13.04 8.37
CA LEU A 78 22.30 11.87 7.97
C LEU A 78 21.64 10.56 8.41
N LEU A 79 21.16 10.50 9.65
CA LEU A 79 20.45 9.34 10.18
C LEU A 79 19.15 9.09 9.40
N GLY A 80 18.38 10.13 9.12
CA GLY A 80 17.19 10.06 8.28
C GLY A 80 17.51 9.53 6.89
N TYR A 81 18.57 10.02 6.26
CA TYR A 81 19.00 9.51 4.94
C TYR A 81 19.36 8.02 4.98
N LEU A 82 20.12 7.57 5.97
CA LEU A 82 20.51 6.16 6.14
C LEU A 82 19.29 5.26 6.41
N LEU A 83 18.42 5.65 7.34
CA LEU A 83 17.18 4.93 7.62
C LEU A 83 16.27 4.91 6.39
N GLY A 84 16.25 5.98 5.60
CA GLY A 84 15.54 6.05 4.32
C GLY A 84 15.93 4.95 3.34
N HIS A 85 17.23 4.66 3.21
CA HIS A 85 17.72 3.54 2.39
C HIS A 85 17.22 2.20 2.92
N ILE A 86 17.30 1.99 4.24
CA ILE A 86 16.80 0.77 4.89
C ILE A 86 15.31 0.60 4.60
N VAL A 87 14.49 1.62 4.86
CA VAL A 87 13.05 1.63 4.57
C VAL A 87 12.78 1.33 3.10
N LYS A 88 13.54 1.91 2.17
CA LYS A 88 13.36 1.67 0.73
C LYS A 88 13.59 0.21 0.34
N VAL A 89 14.61 -0.44 0.93
CA VAL A 89 14.92 -1.86 0.69
C VAL A 89 13.87 -2.76 1.34
N PHE A 90 13.59 -2.56 2.62
CA PHE A 90 12.62 -3.37 3.36
C PHE A 90 11.20 -3.21 2.83
N SER A 91 10.81 -2.03 2.36
CA SER A 91 9.50 -1.85 1.70
C SER A 91 9.35 -2.72 0.46
N LYS A 92 10.43 -2.96 -0.31
CA LYS A 92 10.39 -3.89 -1.46
C LYS A 92 10.15 -5.33 -0.98
N ILE A 93 10.83 -5.75 0.07
CA ILE A 93 10.68 -7.09 0.66
C ILE A 93 9.26 -7.26 1.22
N TYR A 94 8.77 -6.27 1.96
CA TYR A 94 7.42 -6.22 2.51
C TYR A 94 6.35 -6.42 1.43
N TYR A 95 6.38 -5.64 0.34
CA TYR A 95 5.43 -5.81 -0.76
C TYR A 95 5.56 -7.19 -1.44
N GLY A 96 6.78 -7.70 -1.60
CA GLY A 96 7.00 -9.05 -2.11
C GLY A 96 6.36 -10.14 -1.23
N ALA A 97 6.52 -10.03 0.09
CA ALA A 97 5.89 -10.94 1.05
C ALA A 97 4.36 -10.80 1.04
N CYS A 98 3.84 -9.58 0.98
CA CYS A 98 2.40 -9.34 0.92
C CYS A 98 1.75 -9.90 -0.34
N ILE A 99 2.42 -9.88 -1.51
CA ILE A 99 1.92 -10.55 -2.72
C ILE A 99 1.75 -12.06 -2.47
N ILE A 100 2.73 -12.69 -1.79
CA ILE A 100 2.65 -14.13 -1.50
C ILE A 100 1.52 -14.43 -0.50
N ILE A 101 1.43 -13.65 0.57
CA ILE A 101 0.47 -13.90 1.66
C ILE A 101 -0.96 -13.52 1.25
N PHE A 102 -1.16 -12.32 0.73
CA PHE A 102 -2.47 -11.78 0.42
C PHE A 102 -2.94 -12.23 -0.96
N ASP A 103 -2.19 -11.94 -2.03
CA ASP A 103 -2.65 -12.21 -3.39
C ASP A 103 -2.72 -13.71 -3.70
N ASN A 104 -1.63 -14.44 -3.41
CA ASN A 104 -1.56 -15.87 -3.70
C ASN A 104 -2.17 -16.74 -2.58
N GLY A 105 -2.35 -16.19 -1.37
CA GLY A 105 -2.91 -16.90 -0.22
C GLY A 105 -4.35 -16.51 0.07
N ILE A 106 -4.55 -15.38 0.75
CA ILE A 106 -5.87 -14.95 1.26
C ILE A 106 -6.88 -14.74 0.12
N ILE A 107 -6.51 -14.04 -0.95
CA ILE A 107 -7.41 -13.74 -2.07
C ILE A 107 -7.81 -15.02 -2.80
N GLU A 108 -6.88 -15.94 -3.07
CA GLU A 108 -7.21 -17.24 -3.67
C GLU A 108 -8.11 -18.09 -2.76
N LEU A 109 -7.86 -18.10 -1.45
CA LEU A 109 -8.73 -18.75 -0.48
C LEU A 109 -10.15 -18.14 -0.47
N LEU A 110 -10.26 -16.81 -0.50
CA LEU A 110 -11.55 -16.12 -0.56
C LEU A 110 -12.30 -16.43 -1.86
N LYS A 111 -11.62 -16.51 -3.00
CA LYS A 111 -12.22 -16.95 -4.27
C LYS A 111 -12.78 -18.37 -4.16
N TYR A 112 -12.04 -19.28 -3.54
CA TYR A 112 -12.49 -20.65 -3.31
C TYR A 112 -13.72 -20.72 -2.38
N ILE A 113 -13.70 -19.99 -1.25
CA ILE A 113 -14.83 -19.90 -0.32
C ILE A 113 -16.06 -19.32 -1.04
N TRP A 114 -15.89 -18.25 -1.82
CA TRP A 114 -16.98 -17.62 -2.56
C TRP A 114 -17.56 -18.55 -3.63
N ALA A 115 -16.73 -19.29 -4.36
CA ALA A 115 -17.19 -20.29 -5.32
C ALA A 115 -18.01 -21.39 -4.64
N SER A 116 -17.57 -21.84 -3.46
CA SER A 116 -18.30 -22.81 -2.63
C SER A 116 -19.65 -22.28 -2.17
N ILE A 117 -19.70 -21.04 -1.64
CA ILE A 117 -20.95 -20.38 -1.23
C ILE A 117 -21.90 -20.25 -2.43
N LYS A 118 -21.40 -19.78 -3.57
CA LYS A 118 -22.19 -19.60 -4.80
C LYS A 118 -22.79 -20.92 -5.27
N LYS A 119 -22.05 -22.03 -5.15
CA LYS A 119 -22.54 -23.38 -5.47
C LYS A 119 -23.65 -23.79 -4.50
N SER A 120 -23.43 -23.70 -3.19
CA SER A 120 -24.42 -24.04 -2.16
C SER A 120 -25.72 -23.25 -2.32
N VAL A 121 -25.64 -21.94 -2.56
CA VAL A 121 -26.84 -21.10 -2.79
C VAL A 121 -27.61 -21.54 -4.04
N LYS A 122 -26.90 -21.90 -5.13
CA LYS A 122 -27.53 -22.38 -6.36
C LYS A 122 -28.26 -23.71 -6.14
N ASP A 123 -27.64 -24.61 -5.38
CA ASP A 123 -28.21 -25.92 -5.07
C ASP A 123 -29.44 -25.79 -4.15
N THR A 124 -29.36 -25.00 -3.07
CA THR A 124 -30.52 -24.72 -2.19
C THR A 124 -31.69 -24.06 -2.93
N PHE A 125 -31.42 -23.13 -3.85
CA PHE A 125 -32.46 -22.52 -4.67
C PHE A 125 -33.13 -23.53 -5.61
N ARG A 126 -32.37 -24.48 -6.16
CA ARG A 126 -32.90 -25.55 -7.00
C ARG A 126 -33.82 -26.46 -6.20
N ASP A 127 -33.42 -26.85 -5.00
CA ASP A 127 -34.18 -27.75 -4.14
C ASP A 127 -35.46 -27.09 -3.62
N TYR A 128 -35.40 -25.80 -3.25
CA TYR A 128 -36.57 -25.01 -2.89
C TYR A 128 -37.59 -24.90 -4.05
N LYS A 129 -37.11 -24.68 -5.28
CA LYS A 129 -37.97 -24.64 -6.46
C LYS A 129 -38.66 -26.00 -6.70
N GLN A 130 -37.90 -27.10 -6.58
CA GLN A 130 -38.45 -28.45 -6.73
C GLN A 130 -39.50 -28.79 -5.66
N PHE A 131 -39.27 -28.41 -4.40
CA PHE A 131 -40.23 -28.61 -3.31
C PHE A 131 -41.55 -27.85 -3.51
N ILE A 132 -41.49 -26.64 -4.08
CA ILE A 132 -42.70 -25.86 -4.42
C ILE A 132 -43.48 -26.54 -5.54
N ASP A 133 -42.78 -27.01 -6.57
CA ASP A 133 -43.41 -27.64 -7.74
C ASP A 133 -44.05 -29.00 -7.38
N SER A 134 -43.58 -29.68 -6.32
CA SER A 134 -44.03 -31.02 -5.93
C SER A 134 -45.24 -31.10 -4.99
N ARG A 135 -45.78 -30.00 -4.45
CA ARG A 135 -46.95 -30.05 -3.54
C ARG A 135 -48.30 -29.82 -4.25
N PRO A 136 -49.27 -30.76 -4.14
CA PRO A 136 -50.64 -30.57 -4.63
C PRO A 136 -51.51 -29.96 -3.52
N PHE A 137 -51.68 -28.64 -3.47
CA PHE A 137 -52.73 -28.00 -2.66
C PHE A 137 -53.37 -26.88 -3.48
N PHE A 138 -54.61 -27.08 -3.90
CA PHE A 138 -55.22 -26.33 -5.01
C PHE A 138 -55.93 -25.03 -4.61
N GLU A 139 -56.30 -24.79 -3.34
CA GLU A 139 -57.06 -23.58 -2.95
C GLU A 139 -56.24 -22.55 -2.17
N GLN A 140 -55.30 -22.95 -1.31
CA GLN A 140 -54.35 -22.00 -0.70
C GLN A 140 -53.36 -21.44 -1.73
N ARG A 141 -53.25 -22.09 -2.91
CA ARG A 141 -52.31 -21.77 -3.99
C ARG A 141 -52.39 -20.35 -4.49
N TYR A 142 -53.56 -19.72 -4.53
CA TYR A 142 -53.71 -18.35 -5.07
C TYR A 142 -53.30 -17.27 -4.06
N LYS A 143 -53.70 -17.40 -2.78
CA LYS A 143 -53.26 -16.51 -1.69
C LYS A 143 -51.77 -16.69 -1.40
N LEU A 144 -51.28 -17.94 -1.31
CA LEU A 144 -49.85 -18.22 -1.18
C LEU A 144 -49.08 -17.70 -2.39
N LYS A 145 -49.52 -17.92 -3.65
CA LYS A 145 -48.82 -17.36 -4.83
C LYS A 145 -48.77 -15.84 -4.84
N LYS A 146 -49.79 -15.14 -4.31
CA LYS A 146 -49.84 -13.68 -4.29
C LYS A 146 -48.96 -13.11 -3.18
N MET A 147 -49.00 -13.69 -1.97
CA MET A 147 -48.05 -13.40 -0.88
C MET A 147 -46.62 -13.77 -1.30
N LEU A 148 -46.38 -14.97 -1.83
CA LEU A 148 -45.08 -15.40 -2.35
C LEU A 148 -44.62 -14.63 -3.58
N LYS A 149 -45.48 -14.04 -4.42
CA LYS A 149 -45.04 -13.13 -5.52
C LYS A 149 -44.59 -11.79 -4.97
N PHE A 150 -45.28 -11.28 -3.96
CA PHE A 150 -44.94 -10.00 -3.33
C PHE A 150 -43.68 -10.14 -2.45
N GLU A 151 -43.63 -11.18 -1.64
CA GLU A 151 -42.45 -11.63 -0.89
C GLU A 151 -41.32 -12.02 -1.84
N ASN A 152 -41.55 -12.73 -2.95
CA ASN A 152 -40.49 -12.96 -3.95
C ASN A 152 -40.00 -11.65 -4.55
N LYS A 153 -40.87 -10.67 -4.81
CA LYS A 153 -40.42 -9.40 -5.42
C LYS A 153 -39.60 -8.60 -4.42
N PHE A 154 -40.08 -8.45 -3.19
CA PHE A 154 -39.35 -7.77 -2.13
C PHE A 154 -38.06 -8.52 -1.76
N PHE A 155 -38.13 -9.82 -1.50
CA PHE A 155 -36.97 -10.67 -1.25
C PHE A 155 -35.97 -10.66 -2.41
N LYS A 156 -36.43 -10.69 -3.67
CA LYS A 156 -35.55 -10.59 -4.84
C LYS A 156 -34.88 -9.22 -4.93
N VAL A 157 -35.60 -8.13 -4.66
CA VAL A 157 -35.03 -6.78 -4.64
C VAL A 157 -34.02 -6.63 -3.50
N THR A 158 -34.39 -7.02 -2.28
CA THR A 158 -33.51 -6.99 -1.10
C THR A 158 -32.29 -7.89 -1.30
N PHE A 159 -32.47 -9.09 -1.87
CA PHE A 159 -31.38 -10.00 -2.19
C PHE A 159 -30.45 -9.42 -3.27
N ILE A 160 -30.99 -8.82 -4.34
CA ILE A 160 -30.18 -8.14 -5.37
C ILE A 160 -29.40 -6.99 -4.73
N PHE A 161 -30.05 -6.20 -3.87
CA PHE A 161 -29.42 -5.08 -3.17
C PHE A 161 -28.29 -5.55 -2.24
N VAL A 162 -28.55 -6.50 -1.34
CA VAL A 162 -27.55 -7.09 -0.43
C VAL A 162 -26.41 -7.73 -1.22
N ARG A 163 -26.71 -8.46 -2.29
CA ARG A 163 -25.70 -9.05 -3.19
C ARG A 163 -24.83 -7.98 -3.84
N ASN A 164 -25.43 -6.87 -4.29
CA ASN A 164 -24.68 -5.79 -4.93
C ASN A 164 -23.81 -5.04 -3.91
N ILE A 165 -24.30 -4.80 -2.69
CA ILE A 165 -23.50 -4.25 -1.58
C ILE A 165 -22.33 -5.17 -1.26
N PHE A 166 -22.60 -6.47 -1.07
CA PHE A 166 -21.56 -7.44 -0.74
C PHE A 166 -20.53 -7.53 -1.87
N LYS A 167 -20.98 -7.52 -3.13
CA LYS A 167 -20.10 -7.48 -4.30
C LYS A 167 -19.22 -6.22 -4.29
N PHE A 168 -19.80 -5.05 -4.06
CA PHE A 168 -19.07 -3.78 -3.99
C PHE A 168 -18.03 -3.78 -2.87
N ILE A 169 -18.41 -4.20 -1.66
CA ILE A 169 -17.49 -4.30 -0.51
C ILE A 169 -16.38 -5.31 -0.81
N SER A 170 -16.72 -6.47 -1.39
CA SER A 170 -15.75 -7.50 -1.76
C SER A 170 -14.79 -7.02 -2.85
N GLU A 171 -15.26 -6.23 -3.82
CA GLU A 171 -14.41 -5.64 -4.87
C GLU A 171 -13.44 -4.63 -4.26
N ILE A 172 -13.93 -3.70 -3.42
CA ILE A 172 -13.08 -2.74 -2.71
C ILE A 172 -12.06 -3.45 -1.81
N PHE A 173 -12.50 -4.46 -1.06
CA PHE A 173 -11.64 -5.19 -0.15
C PHE A 173 -10.58 -6.01 -0.91
N SER A 174 -10.98 -6.65 -2.02
CA SER A 174 -10.05 -7.36 -2.89
C SER A 174 -9.03 -6.39 -3.49
N GLU A 175 -9.46 -5.23 -3.97
CA GLU A 175 -8.56 -4.23 -4.55
C GLU A 175 -7.58 -3.68 -3.49
N ALA A 176 -8.08 -3.33 -2.31
CA ALA A 176 -7.29 -2.82 -1.20
C ALA A 176 -6.28 -3.85 -0.65
N LEU A 177 -6.60 -5.15 -0.73
CA LEU A 177 -5.71 -6.23 -0.31
C LEU A 177 -4.85 -6.80 -1.45
N THR A 178 -5.02 -6.34 -2.69
CA THR A 178 -4.17 -6.77 -3.80
C THR A 178 -2.90 -5.95 -3.82
N PHE A 179 -1.76 -6.59 -3.58
CA PHE A 179 -0.45 -5.94 -3.55
C PHE A 179 0.27 -5.93 -4.90
N LYS A 180 -0.08 -6.87 -5.77
CA LYS A 180 0.38 -6.89 -7.16
C LYS A 180 -0.20 -5.70 -7.90
N VAL A 181 0.64 -5.08 -8.73
CA VAL A 181 0.28 -3.90 -9.50
C VAL A 181 0.22 -4.25 -10.97
N ASP A 182 -0.82 -3.78 -11.66
CA ASP A 182 -0.87 -3.88 -13.11
C ASP A 182 0.27 -3.05 -13.73
N SER A 183 0.73 -3.51 -14.88
CA SER A 183 1.88 -2.90 -15.57
C SER A 183 1.51 -1.60 -16.27
N TYR A 184 0.32 -1.52 -16.87
CA TYR A 184 -0.15 -0.36 -17.63
C TYR A 184 -1.64 -0.14 -17.38
N GLU A 185 -2.17 0.99 -17.84
CA GLU A 185 -3.62 1.16 -17.96
C GLU A 185 -4.17 0.35 -19.15
N PRO A 186 -5.40 -0.17 -19.07
CA PRO A 186 -5.99 -0.99 -20.15
C PRO A 186 -6.00 -0.30 -21.52
N ALA A 187 -6.14 1.03 -21.55
CA ALA A 187 -6.07 1.81 -22.78
C ALA A 187 -4.68 1.79 -23.44
N ASN A 188 -3.62 1.70 -22.63
CA ASN A 188 -2.23 1.77 -23.07
C ASN A 188 -1.59 0.39 -23.29
N GLU A 189 -2.18 -0.69 -22.80
CA GLU A 189 -1.68 -2.05 -23.02
C GLU A 189 -1.52 -2.39 -24.51
N LYS A 190 -2.45 -1.90 -25.35
CA LYS A 190 -2.37 -2.07 -26.80
C LYS A 190 -1.18 -1.34 -27.41
N LEU A 191 -0.82 -0.17 -26.87
CA LEU A 191 0.32 0.64 -27.33
C LEU A 191 1.65 -0.05 -27.06
N VAL A 192 1.73 -0.95 -26.07
CA VAL A 192 2.98 -1.68 -25.77
C VAL A 192 3.44 -2.48 -26.98
N SER A 193 2.54 -3.19 -27.65
CA SER A 193 2.89 -3.99 -28.82
C SER A 193 3.31 -3.13 -30.01
N GLU A 194 2.67 -1.98 -30.19
CA GLU A 194 2.99 -1.05 -31.27
C GLU A 194 4.36 -0.39 -31.03
N VAL A 195 4.60 0.17 -29.85
CA VAL A 195 5.88 0.82 -29.50
C VAL A 195 7.04 -0.17 -29.53
N VAL A 196 6.88 -1.38 -29.00
CA VAL A 196 7.92 -2.42 -29.08
C VAL A 196 8.17 -2.81 -30.54
N GLY A 197 7.13 -2.89 -31.38
CA GLY A 197 7.30 -3.12 -32.82
C GLY A 197 8.12 -2.02 -33.49
N LEU A 198 7.82 -0.75 -33.20
CA LEU A 198 8.55 0.41 -33.74
C LEU A 198 10.02 0.44 -33.28
N ILE A 199 10.27 0.09 -32.01
CA ILE A 199 11.64 -0.05 -31.48
C ILE A 199 12.40 -1.15 -32.21
N ASN A 200 11.81 -2.34 -32.29
CA ASN A 200 12.44 -3.51 -32.92
C ASN A 200 12.75 -3.23 -34.39
N GLN A 201 11.86 -2.51 -35.08
CA GLN A 201 12.08 -2.09 -36.46
C GLN A 201 13.20 -1.04 -36.58
N LYS A 202 13.23 -0.02 -35.72
CA LYS A 202 14.22 1.07 -35.82
C LYS A 202 15.63 0.63 -35.43
N TYR A 203 15.75 -0.25 -34.43
CA TYR A 203 17.04 -0.64 -33.85
C TYR A 203 17.46 -2.07 -34.21
N GLU A 204 16.68 -2.79 -35.02
CA GLU A 204 16.96 -4.16 -35.48
C GLU A 204 17.21 -5.15 -34.32
N VAL A 205 16.40 -5.06 -33.27
CA VAL A 205 16.47 -5.93 -32.08
C VAL A 205 15.18 -6.70 -31.87
N ASP A 206 15.25 -7.86 -31.22
CA ASP A 206 14.05 -8.59 -30.74
C ASP A 206 13.82 -8.31 -29.25
N PHE A 207 13.20 -7.16 -28.97
CA PHE A 207 13.03 -6.70 -27.60
C PHE A 207 11.78 -7.29 -26.91
N PRO A 208 11.88 -7.76 -25.64
CA PRO A 208 10.76 -8.38 -24.95
C PRO A 208 9.73 -7.36 -24.47
N LYS A 209 8.45 -7.74 -24.54
CA LYS A 209 7.30 -6.93 -24.08
C LYS A 209 7.11 -6.89 -22.54
N LYS A 210 8.13 -7.24 -21.76
CA LYS A 210 8.05 -7.20 -20.28
C LYS A 210 8.11 -5.76 -19.78
N TRP A 211 7.26 -5.38 -18.83
CA TRP A 211 7.15 -3.99 -18.32
C TRP A 211 8.51 -3.38 -17.97
N TYR A 212 9.31 -4.07 -17.15
CA TYR A 212 10.61 -3.54 -16.71
C TYR A 212 11.59 -3.34 -17.88
N SER A 213 11.57 -4.25 -18.84
CA SER A 213 12.38 -4.15 -20.06
C SER A 213 11.94 -2.94 -20.87
N VAL A 214 10.64 -2.83 -21.17
CA VAL A 214 10.07 -1.73 -21.93
C VAL A 214 10.39 -0.41 -21.26
N TYR A 215 10.06 -0.26 -19.97
CA TYR A 215 10.36 0.95 -19.19
C TYR A 215 11.85 1.34 -19.23
N LYS A 216 12.76 0.38 -18.99
CA LYS A 216 14.20 0.65 -18.96
C LYS A 216 14.70 1.16 -20.32
N LEU A 217 14.31 0.50 -21.40
CA LEU A 217 14.69 0.92 -22.75
C LEU A 217 14.07 2.27 -23.11
N SER A 218 12.79 2.47 -22.79
CA SER A 218 12.12 3.75 -22.99
C SER A 218 12.86 4.88 -22.30
N LYS A 219 13.29 4.68 -21.05
CA LYS A 219 14.04 5.68 -20.32
C LYS A 219 15.38 5.99 -20.99
N THR A 220 16.10 4.98 -21.49
CA THR A 220 17.34 5.16 -22.23
C THR A 220 17.13 6.00 -23.49
N ILE A 221 16.10 5.68 -24.29
CA ILE A 221 15.77 6.43 -25.51
C ILE A 221 15.33 7.86 -25.16
N ILE A 222 14.44 8.04 -24.18
CA ILE A 222 13.99 9.35 -23.70
C ILE A 222 15.18 10.23 -23.30
N THR A 223 16.16 9.65 -22.60
CA THR A 223 17.36 10.38 -22.16
C THR A 223 18.28 10.69 -23.34
N HIS A 224 18.50 9.74 -24.24
CA HIS A 224 19.34 9.93 -25.43
C HIS A 224 18.78 11.01 -26.36
N GLU A 225 17.47 10.97 -26.58
CA GLU A 225 16.73 11.85 -27.49
C GLU A 225 16.26 13.15 -26.80
N ASN A 226 16.62 13.36 -25.52
CA ASN A 226 16.18 14.50 -24.69
C ASN A 226 14.67 14.76 -24.73
N LEU A 227 13.87 13.69 -24.66
CA LEU A 227 12.41 13.78 -24.64
C LEU A 227 11.92 14.23 -23.26
N LYS A 228 10.96 15.14 -23.22
CA LYS A 228 10.29 15.52 -21.97
C LYS A 228 9.37 14.37 -21.53
N SER A 229 9.53 13.92 -20.29
CA SER A 229 8.70 12.88 -19.70
C SER A 229 8.60 13.08 -18.18
N LEU A 230 7.42 12.85 -17.62
CA LEU A 230 7.23 12.85 -16.16
C LEU A 230 7.55 11.49 -15.51
N GLY A 231 8.09 10.53 -16.27
CA GLY A 231 8.34 9.17 -15.81
C GLY A 231 9.20 9.08 -14.54
N ASP A 232 10.27 9.89 -14.46
CA ASP A 232 11.16 9.90 -13.28
C ASP A 232 10.48 10.49 -12.04
N THR A 233 9.67 11.53 -12.20
CA THR A 233 8.85 12.09 -11.12
C THR A 233 7.85 11.07 -10.60
N PHE A 234 7.20 10.29 -11.48
CA PHE A 234 6.29 9.23 -11.06
C PHE A 234 7.04 8.07 -10.39
N LEU A 235 8.23 7.71 -10.84
CA LEU A 235 9.07 6.70 -10.17
C LEU A 235 9.48 7.14 -8.76
N ALA A 236 9.86 8.40 -8.58
CA ALA A 236 10.19 8.95 -7.26
C ALA A 236 8.97 8.89 -6.32
N LYS A 237 7.79 9.33 -6.79
CA LYS A 237 6.53 9.23 -6.03
C LYS A 237 6.17 7.79 -5.69
N TYR A 238 6.32 6.86 -6.64
CA TYR A 238 6.13 5.43 -6.42
C TYR A 238 6.99 4.91 -5.26
N ASN A 239 8.29 5.21 -5.25
CA ASN A 239 9.20 4.76 -4.19
C ASN A 239 8.87 5.39 -2.84
N LEU A 240 8.51 6.68 -2.83
CA LEU A 240 8.10 7.42 -1.65
C LEU A 240 6.86 6.78 -1.01
N TYR A 241 5.77 6.60 -1.76
CA TYR A 241 4.53 6.04 -1.22
C TYR A 241 4.66 4.58 -0.81
N ARG A 242 5.48 3.78 -1.50
CA ARG A 242 5.83 2.42 -1.06
C ARG A 242 6.48 2.42 0.32
N SER A 243 7.42 3.34 0.51
CA SER A 243 8.19 3.49 1.75
C SER A 243 7.29 3.98 2.90
N LEU A 244 6.44 4.98 2.65
CA LEU A 244 5.49 5.49 3.63
C LEU A 244 4.46 4.44 4.05
N SER A 245 3.93 3.68 3.10
CA SER A 245 3.03 2.54 3.38
C SER A 245 3.70 1.53 4.31
N PHE A 246 4.96 1.17 4.04
CA PHE A 246 5.73 0.29 4.92
C PHE A 246 5.96 0.88 6.32
N ILE A 247 6.25 2.18 6.44
CA ILE A 247 6.39 2.85 7.74
C ILE A 247 5.08 2.81 8.52
N SER A 248 3.94 3.07 7.88
CA SER A 248 2.63 2.94 8.54
C SER A 248 2.37 1.52 9.03
N PHE A 249 2.74 0.50 8.24
CA PHE A 249 2.69 -0.89 8.67
C PHE A 249 3.57 -1.15 9.91
N LEU A 250 4.81 -0.65 9.94
CA LEU A 250 5.68 -0.79 11.11
C LEU A 250 5.09 -0.13 12.35
N ASN A 251 4.47 1.04 12.21
CA ASN A 251 3.81 1.69 13.34
C ASN A 251 2.59 0.92 13.83
N ILE A 252 1.80 0.29 12.95
CA ILE A 252 0.72 -0.62 13.35
C ILE A 252 1.29 -1.79 14.18
N VAL A 253 2.35 -2.43 13.68
CA VAL A 253 3.01 -3.54 14.40
C VAL A 253 3.52 -3.07 15.75
N LEU A 254 4.18 -1.91 15.82
CA LEU A 254 4.66 -1.33 17.07
C LEU A 254 3.51 -1.06 18.05
N THR A 255 2.44 -0.41 17.62
CA THR A 255 1.28 -0.14 18.48
C THR A 255 0.64 -1.44 18.97
N CYS A 256 0.50 -2.46 18.12
CA CYS A 256 0.02 -3.77 18.54
C CYS A 256 0.97 -4.42 19.57
N VAL A 257 2.29 -4.36 19.35
CA VAL A 257 3.27 -4.93 20.27
C VAL A 257 3.19 -4.25 21.63
N LEU A 258 3.18 -2.91 21.64
CA LEU A 258 3.05 -2.13 22.87
C LEU A 258 1.74 -2.45 23.60
N TYR A 259 0.63 -2.51 22.85
CA TYR A 259 -0.70 -2.70 23.42
C TYR A 259 -0.92 -4.11 24.01
N PHE A 260 -0.48 -5.15 23.31
CA PHE A 260 -0.76 -6.53 23.71
C PHE A 260 0.33 -7.16 24.59
N PHE A 261 1.59 -6.79 24.41
CA PHE A 261 2.72 -7.45 25.10
C PHE A 261 3.39 -6.57 26.15
N LEU A 262 3.18 -5.25 26.11
CA LEU A 262 3.80 -4.29 27.04
C LEU A 262 2.74 -3.41 27.71
N SER A 263 1.53 -3.95 27.90
CA SER A 263 0.38 -3.24 28.46
C SER A 263 0.65 -2.64 29.84
N GLU A 264 1.49 -3.30 30.64
CA GLU A 264 1.91 -2.86 31.97
C GLU A 264 2.70 -1.53 31.95
N TYR A 265 3.35 -1.20 30.83
CA TYR A 265 4.17 0.00 30.68
C TYR A 265 3.42 1.17 30.01
N LEU A 266 2.16 0.97 29.66
CA LEU A 266 1.36 1.95 28.96
C LEU A 266 0.88 3.05 29.90
N ASN A 267 0.67 4.25 29.34
CA ASN A 267 0.05 5.34 30.09
C ASN A 267 -1.47 5.13 30.26
N PRO A 268 -2.12 5.82 31.21
CA PRO A 268 -3.55 5.66 31.48
C PRO A 268 -4.47 5.95 30.28
N TYR A 269 -3.99 6.72 29.30
CA TYR A 269 -4.74 7.10 28.10
C TYR A 269 -4.53 6.12 26.93
N ALA A 270 -3.69 5.10 27.07
CA ALA A 270 -3.33 4.19 25.98
C ALA A 270 -4.53 3.39 25.44
N ASN A 271 -5.54 3.12 26.27
CA ASN A 271 -6.79 2.48 25.84
C ASN A 271 -7.58 3.33 24.81
N ILE A 272 -7.35 4.64 24.78
CA ILE A 272 -7.95 5.56 23.81
C ILE A 272 -6.96 5.86 22.68
N LEU A 273 -5.71 6.19 23.03
CA LEU A 273 -4.67 6.58 22.07
C LEU A 273 -4.24 5.43 21.18
N GLY A 274 -4.13 4.20 21.70
CA GLY A 274 -3.74 3.01 20.95
C GLY A 274 -4.67 2.74 19.76
N PRO A 275 -5.99 2.55 19.99
CA PRO A 275 -6.95 2.37 18.90
C PRO A 275 -6.97 3.54 17.92
N LEU A 276 -6.85 4.79 18.40
CA LEU A 276 -6.81 5.97 17.54
C LEU A 276 -5.58 5.96 16.61
N LEU A 277 -4.39 5.65 17.15
CA LEU A 277 -3.17 5.51 16.37
C LEU A 277 -3.27 4.37 15.35
N LEU A 278 -3.85 3.23 15.74
CA LEU A 278 -4.10 2.11 14.82
C LEU A 278 -4.98 2.54 13.65
N ILE A 279 -6.08 3.25 13.91
CA ILE A 279 -6.98 3.74 12.87
C ILE A 279 -6.24 4.70 11.93
N ILE A 280 -5.49 5.67 12.48
CA ILE A 280 -4.73 6.64 11.68
C ILE A 280 -3.71 5.92 10.79
N HIS A 281 -2.91 5.01 11.36
CA HIS A 281 -1.89 4.29 10.60
C HIS A 281 -2.50 3.32 9.58
N LEU A 282 -3.67 2.73 9.84
CA LEU A 282 -4.41 1.95 8.84
C LEU A 282 -4.87 2.82 7.69
N LEU A 283 -5.47 3.99 7.95
CA LEU A 283 -5.89 4.93 6.91
C LEU A 283 -4.72 5.39 6.04
N PHE A 284 -3.57 5.68 6.66
CA PHE A 284 -2.34 6.00 5.94
C PHE A 284 -1.79 4.82 5.16
N LEU A 285 -1.80 3.62 5.73
CA LEU A 285 -1.39 2.40 5.05
C LEU A 285 -2.18 2.21 3.75
N PHE A 286 -3.52 2.27 3.83
CA PHE A 286 -4.41 2.15 2.67
C PHE A 286 -4.17 3.27 1.65
N THR A 287 -4.11 4.52 2.10
CA THR A 287 -3.92 5.67 1.20
C THR A 287 -2.59 5.60 0.45
N PHE A 288 -1.51 5.26 1.14
CA PHE A 288 -0.18 5.16 0.53
C PHE A 288 -0.06 3.92 -0.35
N HIS A 289 -0.71 2.81 0.02
CA HIS A 289 -0.80 1.61 -0.80
C HIS A 289 -1.45 1.88 -2.16
N GLU A 290 -2.61 2.54 -2.16
CA GLU A 290 -3.30 2.92 -3.41
C GLU A 290 -2.47 3.89 -4.27
N LYS A 291 -1.86 4.91 -3.65
CA LYS A 291 -0.98 5.84 -4.36
C LYS A 291 0.22 5.13 -4.97
N TYR A 292 0.85 4.20 -4.24
CA TYR A 292 1.95 3.38 -4.73
C TYR A 292 1.56 2.64 -6.03
N LYS A 293 0.41 1.96 -6.04
CA LYS A 293 -0.08 1.22 -7.21
C LYS A 293 -0.32 2.14 -8.40
N ARG A 294 -0.96 3.28 -8.15
CA ARG A 294 -1.24 4.29 -9.18
C ARG A 294 0.04 4.82 -9.82
N TYR A 295 1.03 5.23 -9.03
CA TYR A 295 2.25 5.84 -9.57
C TYR A 295 3.14 4.84 -10.31
N PHE A 296 3.09 3.55 -9.96
CA PHE A 296 3.74 2.50 -10.77
C PHE A 296 3.17 2.45 -12.19
N LYS A 297 1.83 2.42 -12.31
CA LYS A 297 1.13 2.42 -13.61
C LYS A 297 1.43 3.69 -14.42
N LEU A 298 1.31 4.86 -13.80
CA LEU A 298 1.56 6.15 -14.45
C LEU A 298 3.00 6.26 -14.96
N CYS A 299 3.98 5.74 -14.21
CA CYS A 299 5.38 5.72 -14.63
C CYS A 299 5.59 4.93 -15.93
N GLY A 300 4.99 3.74 -16.04
CA GLY A 300 5.02 2.94 -17.26
C GLY A 300 4.28 3.61 -18.42
N ASN A 301 3.07 4.11 -18.16
CA ASN A 301 2.24 4.76 -19.17
C ASN A 301 2.91 6.00 -19.77
N GLU A 302 3.46 6.87 -18.92
CA GLU A 302 4.07 8.14 -19.35
C GLU A 302 5.29 7.91 -20.25
N THR A 303 6.15 6.96 -19.88
CA THR A 303 7.32 6.61 -20.70
C THR A 303 6.92 5.96 -22.03
N LEU A 304 5.86 5.15 -22.02
CA LEU A 304 5.32 4.53 -23.24
C LEU A 304 4.71 5.56 -24.19
N ILE A 305 3.92 6.50 -23.66
CA ILE A 305 3.28 7.56 -24.45
C ILE A 305 4.32 8.51 -25.04
N ALA A 306 5.32 8.92 -24.27
CA ALA A 306 6.39 9.80 -24.75
C ALA A 306 7.12 9.18 -25.96
N LEU A 307 7.43 7.89 -25.88
CA LEU A 307 8.02 7.15 -27.00
C LEU A 307 7.08 7.03 -28.19
N PHE A 308 5.82 6.70 -27.95
CA PHE A 308 4.84 6.52 -29.03
C PHE A 308 4.75 7.78 -29.90
N TYR A 309 4.62 8.96 -29.28
CA TYR A 309 4.60 10.23 -30.00
C TYR A 309 5.91 10.53 -30.73
N PHE A 310 7.05 10.19 -30.11
CA PHE A 310 8.36 10.37 -30.74
C PHE A 310 8.49 9.56 -32.03
N PHE A 311 8.14 8.27 -32.00
CA PHE A 311 8.23 7.42 -33.20
C PHE A 311 7.21 7.82 -34.27
N LYS A 312 5.97 8.17 -33.88
CA LYS A 312 4.95 8.63 -34.84
C LYS A 312 5.32 9.93 -35.54
N LYS A 313 6.05 10.84 -34.88
CA LYS A 313 6.50 12.09 -35.49
C LYS A 313 7.63 11.88 -36.51
N GLN A 314 8.33 10.74 -36.45
CA GLN A 314 9.44 10.41 -37.36
C GLN A 314 9.01 9.61 -38.60
N GLN A 315 7.73 9.21 -38.67
CA GLN A 315 7.11 8.56 -39.83
C GLN A 315 6.53 9.61 -40.77
#